data_AF-A0A7J7ETD7-F1
#
_entry.id   AF-A0A7J7ETD7-F1
#
_cell.length_a   1.000
_cell.length_b   1.000
_cell.length_c   1.000
_cell.angle_alpha   90.00
_cell.angle_beta   90.00
_cell.angle_gamma   90.00
#
_symmetry.space_group_name_H-M   'P 1'
#
loop_
_entity.id
_entity.type
_entity.pdbx_description
1 polymer ?
#
loop_
_entity_poly.entity_id
_entity_poly.type
_entity_poly.pdbx_seq_one_letter_code
_entity_poly.pdbx_strand_id
1 'polypeptide(L)' 'MQDSGIDIGDITARKALRKQLQCKTFRWYLVSVYPEMRMYSDIIAYGVVRSRPLRFLLDPEREQDQREA' A
#
# COMPACT_ATOMS: atom_id res chain seq x y z
N MET A 1 15.73 -2.52 7.32
CA MET A 1 14.83 -2.21 6.19
C MET A 1 15.36 -2.99 5.00
N GLN A 2 14.68 -4.08 4.61
CA GLN A 2 15.07 -4.85 3.43
C GLN A 2 14.76 -4.03 2.19
N ASP A 3 15.77 -3.84 1.35
CA ASP A 3 15.61 -3.25 0.04
C ASP A 3 14.90 -4.25 -0.86
N SER A 4 13.86 -3.80 -1.57
CA SER A 4 12.98 -4.67 -2.37
C SER A 4 13.66 -5.29 -3.60
N GLY A 5 14.93 -4.97 -3.84
CA GLY A 5 15.69 -5.37 -5.03
C GLY A 5 15.26 -4.62 -6.30
N ILE A 6 14.31 -3.70 -6.18
CA ILE A 6 13.81 -2.87 -7.26
C ILE A 6 14.64 -1.59 -7.31
N ASP A 7 15.32 -1.35 -8.43
CA ASP A 7 15.98 -0.08 -8.68
C ASP A 7 14.94 1.01 -8.95
N ILE A 8 14.78 1.93 -7.99
CA ILE A 8 13.88 3.09 -8.07
C ILE A 8 14.60 4.36 -8.54
N GLY A 9 15.90 4.28 -8.81
CA GLY A 9 16.76 5.42 -9.15
C GLY A 9 17.03 6.38 -7.97
N ASP A 10 17.73 7.48 -8.26
CA ASP A 10 18.05 8.50 -7.26
C ASP A 10 16.85 9.42 -6.95
N ILE A 11 16.46 9.46 -5.68
CA ILE A 11 15.36 10.28 -5.16
C ILE A 11 15.84 11.40 -4.24
N THR A 12 17.14 11.71 -4.22
CA THR A 12 17.75 12.72 -3.35
C THR A 12 17.12 14.10 -3.51
N ALA A 13 16.93 14.56 -4.75
CA ALA A 13 16.28 15.84 -5.05
C ALA A 13 14.84 15.92 -4.52
N ARG A 14 14.06 14.83 -4.66
CA ARG A 14 12.67 14.77 -4.15
C ARG A 14 12.61 14.81 -2.63
N LYS A 15 13.54 14.13 -1.95
CA LYS A 15 13.66 14.18 -0.48
C LYS A 15 14.07 15.57 0.00
N ALA A 16 14.99 16.25 -0.70
CA ALA A 16 15.40 17.62 -0.39
C ALA A 16 14.22 18.59 -0.52
N LEU A 17 13.47 18.51 -1.64
CA LEU A 17 12.29 19.34 -1.87
C LEU A 17 11.23 19.17 -0.77
N ARG A 18 10.94 17.94 -0.37
CA ARG A 18 10.00 17.64 0.73
C ARG A 18 10.39 18.34 2.04
N LYS A 19 11.70 18.39 2.35
CA LYS A 19 12.23 19.07 3.54
C LYS A 19 12.13 20.59 3.40
N GLN A 20 12.52 21.14 2.26
CA GLN A 20 12.48 22.57 1.99
C GLN A 20 11.06 23.15 2.08
N LEU A 21 10.07 22.44 1.53
CA LEU A 21 8.66 22.85 1.56
C LEU A 21 7.94 22.48 2.88
N GLN A 22 8.64 21.88 3.84
CA GLN A 22 8.09 21.44 5.12
C GLN A 22 6.80 20.61 4.98
N CYS A 23 6.78 19.69 4.01
CA CYS A 23 5.58 18.89 3.72
C CYS A 23 5.15 18.03 4.92
N LYS A 24 3.83 17.89 5.09
CA LYS A 24 3.24 17.03 6.13
C LYS A 24 3.53 15.54 5.89
N THR A 25 3.37 14.72 6.93
CA THR A 25 3.58 13.26 6.86
C THR A 25 2.50 12.60 6.01
N PHE A 26 2.78 11.40 5.49
CA PHE A 26 1.76 10.64 4.77
C PHE A 26 0.58 10.26 5.70
N ARG A 27 0.85 10.02 6.99
CA ARG A 27 -0.21 9.81 7.99
C ARG A 27 -1.14 11.01 8.12
N TRP A 28 -0.61 12.24 8.11
CA TRP A 28 -1.44 13.45 8.13
C TRP A 28 -2.36 13.50 6.91
N TYR A 29 -1.86 13.16 5.72
CA TYR A 29 -2.68 13.11 4.52
C TYR A 29 -3.83 12.09 4.65
N LEU A 30 -3.54 10.87 5.11
CA LEU A 30 -4.56 9.83 5.28
C LEU A 30 -5.64 10.19 6.32
N VAL A 31 -5.28 10.92 7.38
CA VAL A 31 -6.24 11.26 8.45
C VAL A 31 -6.99 12.57 8.17
N SER A 32 -6.36 13.52 7.48
CA SER A 32 -6.92 14.87 7.29
C SER A 32 -7.44 15.15 5.89
N VAL A 33 -6.88 14.53 4.86
CA VAL A 33 -7.24 14.77 3.46
C VAL A 33 -8.04 13.62 2.87
N TYR A 34 -7.72 12.37 3.23
CA TYR A 34 -8.40 11.18 2.71
C TYR A 34 -8.91 10.22 3.81
N PRO A 35 -9.77 10.71 4.73
CA PRO A 35 -10.20 9.97 5.93
C PRO A 35 -11.07 8.73 5.66
N GLU A 36 -11.71 8.64 4.50
CA GLU A 36 -12.53 7.51 4.08
C GLU A 36 -11.68 6.28 3.69
N MET A 37 -10.37 6.46 3.51
CA MET A 37 -9.47 5.36 3.22
C MET A 37 -9.35 4.43 4.42
N ARG A 38 -9.74 3.17 4.24
CA ARG A 38 -9.60 2.15 5.29
C ARG A 38 -8.12 1.88 5.56
N MET A 39 -7.70 2.22 6.78
CA MET A 39 -6.41 1.79 7.32
C MET A 39 -6.62 0.56 8.20
N TYR A 40 -5.82 -0.47 7.98
CA TYR A 40 -5.86 -1.69 8.78
C TYR A 40 -4.73 -1.67 9.81
N SER A 41 -5.04 -1.31 11.06
CA SER A 41 -4.08 -1.27 12.17
C SER A 41 -3.81 -2.63 12.81
N ASP A 42 -4.80 -3.53 12.75
CA ASP A 42 -4.83 -4.76 13.56
C ASP A 42 -4.73 -6.03 12.71
N ILE A 43 -3.91 -6.01 11.66
CA ILE A 43 -3.68 -7.17 10.80
C ILE A 43 -2.78 -8.19 11.52
N ILE A 44 -3.32 -9.38 11.79
CA ILE A 44 -2.56 -10.51 12.34
C ILE A 44 -1.68 -11.16 11.26
N ALA A 45 -2.21 -11.31 10.02
CA ALA A 45 -1.46 -11.86 8.88
C ALA A 45 -2.01 -11.32 7.55
N TYR A 46 -1.13 -11.10 6.57
CA TYR A 46 -1.47 -10.78 5.19
C TYR A 46 -0.53 -11.55 4.25
N GLY A 47 -0.99 -11.85 3.03
CA GLY A 47 -0.20 -12.56 2.04
C GLY A 47 -1.03 -13.53 1.23
N VAL A 48 -0.34 -14.46 0.57
CA VAL A 48 -0.96 -15.42 -0.34
C VAL A 48 -1.42 -16.66 0.43
N VAL A 49 -2.69 -17.02 0.28
CA VAL A 49 -3.23 -18.29 0.80
C VAL A 49 -3.02 -19.38 -0.24
N ARG A 50 -2.27 -20.43 0.13
CA ARG A 50 -1.97 -21.55 -0.76
C ARG A 50 -2.49 -22.86 -0.18
N SER A 51 -3.32 -23.55 -0.95
CA SER A 51 -3.81 -24.89 -0.57
C SER A 51 -2.74 -25.94 -0.88
N ARG A 52 -2.32 -26.72 0.13
CA ARG A 52 -1.25 -27.74 -0.02
C ARG A 52 -1.61 -28.90 -0.97
N PRO A 53 -2.83 -29.48 -0.95
CA PRO A 53 -3.16 -30.62 -1.80
C PRO A 53 -3.21 -30.27 -3.29
N LEU A 54 -3.71 -29.07 -3.61
CA LEU A 54 -3.97 -28.66 -4.99
C LEU A 54 -2.88 -27.74 -5.57
N ARG A 55 -1.95 -27.22 -4.73
CA ARG A 55 -0.94 -26.20 -5.11
C ARG A 55 -1.51 -24.96 -5.81
N PHE A 56 -2.81 -24.71 -5.69
CA PHE A 56 -3.46 -23.51 -6.22
C PHE A 56 -3.37 -22.34 -5.23
N LEU A 57 -3.27 -21.14 -5.79
CA LEU A 57 -3.46 -19.87 -5.09
C LEU A 57 -4.97 -19.56 -5.06
N LEU A 58 -5.45 -19.06 -3.92
CA LEU A 58 -6.80 -18.51 -3.87
C LEU A 58 -6.75 -17.10 -4.45
N ASP A 59 -7.38 -16.91 -5.62
CA ASP A 59 -7.51 -15.62 -6.28
C ASP A 59 -8.90 -15.05 -6.00
N PRO A 60 -9.01 -13.96 -5.20
CA PRO A 60 -10.27 -13.29 -4.95
C PRO A 60 -10.55 -12.28 -6.08
N GLU A 61 -10.78 -12.73 -7.31
CA GLU A 61 -11.24 -11.81 -8.37
C GLU A 61 -12.77 -11.74 -8.45
N ARG A 62 -13.26 -10.48 -8.39
CA ARG A 62 -14.55 -9.95 -8.87
C ARG A 62 -15.77 -9.94 -7.94
N GLU A 63 -15.84 -8.97 -7.03
CA GLU A 63 -17.15 -8.42 -6.58
C GLU A 63 -17.20 -6.88 -6.45
N GLN A 64 -16.15 -6.13 -6.85
CA GLN A 64 -16.18 -4.66 -6.78
C GLN A 64 -16.52 -3.94 -8.10
N ASP A 65 -16.45 -4.61 -9.26
CA ASP A 65 -16.80 -4.00 -10.56
C ASP A 65 -18.32 -3.83 -10.80
N GLN A 66 -19.20 -4.39 -9.97
CA GLN A 66 -20.66 -4.30 -10.17
C GLN A 66 -21.34 -3.12 -9.45
N ARG A 67 -20.58 -2.22 -8.80
CA ARG A 67 -21.16 -1.04 -8.11
C ARG A 67 -21.01 0.28 -8.88
N GLU A 68 -20.44 0.26 -10.09
CA GLU A 68 -20.27 1.46 -10.93
C GLU A 68 -20.93 1.33 -12.33
N ALA A 69 -22.01 0.55 -12.47
CA ALA A 69 -22.86 0.53 -13.66
C ALA A 69 -24.29 1.01 -13.36
#